data_AF-A0A7S0X553-F1
#
_entry.id   AF-A0A7S0X553-F1
#
_cell.length_a   1.000
_cell.length_b   1.000
_cell.length_c   1.000
_cell.angle_alpha   90.00
_cell.angle_beta   90.00
_cell.angle_gamma   90.00
#
_symmetry.space_group_name_H-M   'P 1'
#
loop_
_entity.id
_entity.type
_entity.pdbx_description
1 polymer ?
#
loop_
_entity_poly.entity_id
_entity_poly.type
_entity_poly.pdbx_seq_one_letter_code
_entity_poly.pdbx_strand_id
1 'polypeptide(L)'
;KSHYTFNLRDVSRVIEGMTLQKARALQTGMGGAGEHYRLWVHETMRVFYDRLVDDQDRSWILGYIKELTNTHFGQDFNTLFKHLDYDHTGSVDSENLRNCMFGDYMTQEEEADAQGGDRLYDEILDMKTVVHRLEEYLVDYNGMSKSPMNLAIFLYAAEHVSRICRVLKQPGAHMLNVGVGGSGRQSLSRLAAFMMGMECFQIAISKSYTNVEWKEDLKKYCREAGASGRPCVFLFSDSQIKEESYVEDINNLLNSGEVPNLFPYDERAAVMEQCRVLAKTQNLNLETPTELWQFFIQKCRENLHIILCFSPIGEAFRERLRQFPSLVNCCTID
;
A
#
# COMPACT_ATOMS: atom_id res chain seq x y z
N LYS A 1 -11.68 -17.89 -9.86
CA LYS A 1 -10.48 -17.03 -9.97
C LYS A 1 -9.73 -17.12 -8.64
N SER A 2 -8.46 -17.53 -8.61
CA SER A 2 -7.75 -17.86 -7.34
C SER A 2 -7.58 -16.66 -6.39
N HIS A 3 -7.52 -15.44 -6.94
CA HIS A 3 -7.40 -14.21 -6.17
C HIS A 3 -8.73 -13.73 -5.57
N TYR A 4 -9.88 -14.35 -5.87
CA TYR A 4 -11.18 -13.99 -5.27
C TYR A 4 -11.36 -14.67 -3.91
N THR A 5 -10.35 -14.54 -3.07
CA THR A 5 -10.38 -15.05 -1.69
C THR A 5 -10.54 -13.85 -0.77
N PHE A 6 -11.56 -13.89 0.09
CA PHE A 6 -11.84 -12.83 1.04
C PHE A 6 -11.84 -13.38 2.47
N ASN A 7 -11.29 -12.63 3.41
CA ASN A 7 -11.21 -13.03 4.82
C ASN A 7 -11.34 -11.81 5.75
N LEU A 8 -11.30 -12.03 7.07
CA LEU A 8 -11.48 -10.96 8.06
C LEU A 8 -10.42 -9.84 7.97
N ARG A 9 -9.23 -10.11 7.41
CA ARG A 9 -8.22 -9.07 7.18
C ARG A 9 -8.71 -8.04 6.15
N ASP A 10 -9.55 -8.43 5.19
CA ASP A 10 -10.13 -7.48 4.24
C ASP A 10 -11.07 -6.50 4.96
N VAL A 11 -11.87 -6.99 5.90
CA VAL A 11 -12.70 -6.11 6.74
C VAL A 11 -11.83 -5.18 7.59
N SER A 12 -10.77 -5.71 8.22
CA SER A 12 -9.81 -4.89 8.96
C SER A 12 -9.20 -3.78 8.09
N ARG A 13 -8.81 -4.07 6.83
CA ARG A 13 -8.23 -3.08 5.91
C ARG A 13 -9.20 -1.94 5.58
N VAL A 14 -10.50 -2.20 5.49
CA VAL A 14 -11.51 -1.15 5.31
C VAL A 14 -11.53 -0.25 6.53
N ILE A 15 -11.61 -0.83 7.73
CA ILE A 15 -11.62 -0.07 8.98
C ILE A 15 -10.33 0.73 9.17
N GLU A 16 -9.17 0.11 8.94
CA GLU A 16 -7.87 0.78 8.99
C GLU A 16 -7.79 1.94 8.00
N GLY A 17 -8.36 1.79 6.80
CA GLY A 17 -8.46 2.87 5.80
C GLY A 17 -9.31 4.04 6.28
N MET A 18 -10.45 3.74 6.91
CA MET A 18 -11.30 4.76 7.52
C MET A 18 -10.59 5.51 8.65
N THR A 19 -9.71 4.84 9.41
CA THR A 19 -8.96 5.49 10.50
C THR A 19 -7.85 6.43 10.02
N LEU A 20 -7.52 6.43 8.73
CA LEU A 20 -6.55 7.40 8.17
C LEU A 20 -7.11 8.84 8.22
N GLN A 21 -8.43 9.00 8.09
CA GLN A 21 -9.06 10.30 8.20
C GLN A 21 -9.17 10.72 9.66
N LYS A 22 -8.45 11.79 10.04
CA LYS A 22 -8.44 12.30 11.41
C LYS A 22 -9.74 13.06 11.68
N ALA A 23 -10.36 12.83 12.84
CA ALA A 23 -11.63 13.48 13.21
C ALA A 23 -11.57 15.03 13.17
N ARG A 24 -10.39 15.62 13.42
CA ARG A 24 -10.17 17.08 13.36
C ARG A 24 -10.25 17.66 11.93
N ALA A 25 -10.08 16.82 10.91
CA ALA A 25 -10.16 17.21 9.51
C ALA A 25 -11.62 17.36 9.04
N LEU A 26 -12.54 16.65 9.70
CA LEU A 26 -13.94 16.62 9.33
C LEU A 26 -14.68 17.89 9.77
N GLN A 27 -15.41 18.49 8.83
CA GLN A 27 -16.34 19.56 9.14
C GLN A 27 -17.48 19.06 10.03
N THR A 28 -17.97 19.89 10.95
CA THR A 28 -19.14 19.54 11.78
C THR A 28 -20.41 19.45 10.94
N GLY A 29 -21.29 18.49 11.24
CA GLY A 29 -22.59 18.33 10.59
C GLY A 29 -22.54 17.44 9.34
N MET A 30 -23.54 17.58 8.46
CA MET A 30 -23.71 16.71 7.28
C MET A 30 -22.57 16.80 6.26
N GLY A 31 -21.81 17.91 6.23
CA GLY A 31 -20.63 18.04 5.37
C GLY A 31 -19.56 17.00 5.70
N GLY A 32 -19.13 16.92 6.97
CA GLY A 32 -18.15 15.92 7.40
C GLY A 32 -18.73 14.51 7.57
N ALA A 33 -19.99 14.36 7.96
CA ALA A 33 -20.63 13.03 7.99
C ALA A 33 -20.72 12.42 6.58
N GLY A 34 -21.10 13.23 5.58
CA GLY A 34 -21.15 12.82 4.19
C GLY A 34 -19.78 12.41 3.66
N GLU A 35 -18.74 13.20 3.93
CA GLU A 35 -17.36 12.85 3.57
C GLU A 35 -16.91 11.52 4.17
N HIS A 36 -17.22 11.29 5.46
CA HIS A 36 -16.86 10.03 6.11
C HIS A 36 -17.62 8.82 5.52
N TYR A 37 -18.88 8.99 5.11
CA TYR A 37 -19.61 7.94 4.37
C TYR A 37 -19.02 7.69 2.99
N ARG A 38 -18.55 8.73 2.29
CA ARG A 38 -17.83 8.57 1.02
C ARG A 38 -16.52 7.84 1.21
N LEU A 39 -15.80 8.10 2.30
CA LEU A 39 -14.60 7.36 2.66
C LEU A 39 -14.90 5.88 2.87
N TRP A 40 -15.99 5.52 3.57
CA TRP A 40 -16.38 4.11 3.72
C TRP A 40 -16.62 3.42 2.36
N VAL A 41 -17.30 4.09 1.43
CA VAL A 41 -17.49 3.59 0.06
C VAL A 41 -16.15 3.43 -0.65
N HIS A 42 -15.29 4.46 -0.61
CA HIS A 42 -13.96 4.43 -1.20
C HIS A 42 -13.14 3.24 -0.68
N GLU A 43 -13.04 3.08 0.64
CA GLU A 43 -12.26 1.99 1.26
C GLU A 43 -12.83 0.60 0.93
N THR A 44 -14.15 0.48 0.90
CA THR A 44 -14.81 -0.77 0.48
C THR A 44 -14.49 -1.09 -0.98
N MET A 45 -14.47 -0.10 -1.87
CA MET A 45 -14.07 -0.30 -3.27
C MET A 45 -12.58 -0.66 -3.39
N ARG A 46 -11.68 0.04 -2.71
CA ARG A 46 -10.24 -0.25 -2.76
C ARG A 46 -9.90 -1.67 -2.29
N VAL A 47 -10.65 -2.21 -1.32
CA VAL A 47 -10.40 -3.54 -0.78
C VAL A 47 -11.06 -4.64 -1.61
N PHE A 48 -12.33 -4.45 -2.01
CA PHE A 48 -13.14 -5.49 -2.64
C PHE A 48 -13.33 -5.30 -4.14
N TYR A 49 -13.67 -4.08 -4.60
CA TYR A 49 -13.98 -3.80 -6.00
C TYR A 49 -12.75 -3.91 -6.91
N ASP A 50 -11.61 -3.34 -6.50
CA ASP A 50 -10.38 -3.33 -7.30
C ASP A 50 -9.83 -4.74 -7.58
N ARG A 51 -10.12 -5.70 -6.69
CA ARG A 51 -9.76 -7.11 -6.85
C ARG A 51 -10.56 -7.82 -7.96
N LEU A 52 -11.69 -7.25 -8.38
CA LEU A 52 -12.57 -7.83 -9.38
C LEU A 52 -12.08 -7.50 -10.80
N VAL A 53 -12.32 -8.41 -11.73
CA VAL A 53 -11.85 -8.33 -13.13
C VAL A 53 -12.99 -8.40 -14.14
N ASP A 54 -14.16 -8.91 -13.76
CA ASP A 54 -15.32 -8.98 -14.64
C ASP A 54 -16.26 -7.82 -14.31
N ASP A 55 -16.78 -7.15 -15.35
CA ASP A 55 -17.67 -6.01 -15.19
C ASP A 55 -18.99 -6.38 -14.52
N GLN A 56 -19.43 -7.63 -14.65
CA GLN A 56 -20.61 -8.15 -13.96
C GLN A 56 -20.41 -8.18 -12.45
N ASP A 57 -19.26 -8.69 -11.98
CA ASP A 57 -18.92 -8.76 -10.56
C ASP A 57 -18.77 -7.34 -9.98
N ARG A 58 -18.12 -6.44 -10.73
CA ARG A 58 -17.95 -5.02 -10.38
C ARG A 58 -19.29 -4.28 -10.28
N SER A 59 -20.19 -4.50 -11.23
CA SER A 59 -21.52 -3.90 -11.21
C SER A 59 -22.36 -4.41 -10.03
N TRP A 60 -22.28 -5.71 -9.75
CA TRP A 60 -22.98 -6.33 -8.62
C TRP A 60 -22.51 -5.73 -7.28
N ILE A 61 -21.20 -5.67 -7.03
CA ILE A 61 -20.71 -5.17 -5.74
C ILE A 61 -21.00 -3.67 -5.58
N LEU A 62 -20.91 -2.88 -6.66
CA LEU A 62 -21.29 -1.48 -6.62
C LEU A 62 -22.78 -1.32 -6.27
N GLY A 63 -23.66 -2.11 -6.89
CA GLY A 63 -25.09 -2.13 -6.55
C GLY A 63 -25.33 -2.45 -5.07
N TYR A 64 -24.61 -3.43 -4.54
CA TYR A 64 -24.72 -3.80 -3.12
C TYR A 64 -24.20 -2.71 -2.18
N ILE A 65 -23.10 -2.03 -2.52
CA ILE A 65 -22.59 -0.88 -1.76
C ILE A 65 -23.63 0.26 -1.75
N LYS A 66 -24.29 0.53 -2.88
CA LYS A 66 -25.39 1.52 -2.97
C LYS A 66 -26.55 1.16 -2.04
N GLU A 67 -26.95 -0.10 -1.99
CA GLU A 67 -28.00 -0.60 -1.10
C GLU A 67 -27.62 -0.43 0.38
N LEU A 68 -26.40 -0.82 0.76
CA LEU A 68 -25.90 -0.70 2.13
C LEU A 68 -25.80 0.76 2.59
N THR A 69 -25.35 1.65 1.70
CA THR A 69 -25.28 3.11 1.97
C THR A 69 -26.66 3.67 2.32
N ASN A 70 -27.68 3.30 1.54
CA ASN A 70 -29.06 3.69 1.81
C ASN A 70 -29.59 3.09 3.12
N THR A 71 -29.38 1.79 3.32
CA THR A 71 -30.00 1.03 4.41
C THR A 71 -29.39 1.36 5.77
N HIS A 72 -28.06 1.48 5.84
CA HIS A 72 -27.35 1.63 7.12
C HIS A 72 -26.97 3.08 7.45
N PHE A 73 -26.77 3.94 6.44
CA PHE A 73 -26.45 5.36 6.67
C PHE A 73 -27.65 6.29 6.41
N GLY A 74 -28.75 5.78 5.85
CA GLY A 74 -29.91 6.60 5.49
C GLY A 74 -29.59 7.66 4.43
N GLN A 75 -28.55 7.42 3.61
CA GLN A 75 -28.10 8.36 2.58
C GLN A 75 -28.39 7.80 1.19
N ASP A 76 -29.02 8.63 0.35
CA ASP A 76 -29.11 8.33 -1.08
C ASP A 76 -27.72 8.44 -1.72
N PHE A 77 -27.30 7.36 -2.38
CA PHE A 77 -25.95 7.24 -2.94
C PHE A 77 -25.67 8.31 -4.01
N ASN A 78 -26.64 8.58 -4.90
CA ASN A 78 -26.44 9.54 -5.98
C ASN A 78 -26.36 10.97 -5.43
N THR A 79 -27.14 11.28 -4.39
CA THR A 79 -27.08 12.54 -3.67
C THR A 79 -25.75 12.70 -2.93
N LEU A 80 -25.26 11.63 -2.27
CA LEU A 80 -24.00 11.63 -1.53
C LEU A 80 -22.79 11.94 -2.41
N PHE A 81 -22.81 11.47 -3.66
CA PHE A 81 -21.74 11.61 -4.66
C PHE A 81 -22.09 12.57 -5.81
N LYS A 82 -23.06 13.46 -5.62
CA LYS A 82 -23.56 14.35 -6.68
C LYS A 82 -22.45 15.18 -7.35
N HIS A 83 -21.39 15.52 -6.63
CA HIS A 83 -20.25 16.27 -7.18
C HIS A 83 -19.42 15.48 -8.21
N LEU A 84 -19.60 14.16 -8.29
CA LEU A 84 -18.94 13.29 -9.27
C LEU A 84 -19.78 13.00 -10.53
N ASP A 85 -21.05 13.44 -10.56
CA ASP A 85 -21.96 13.32 -11.72
C ASP A 85 -21.64 14.39 -12.79
N TYR A 86 -20.47 14.25 -13.42
CA TYR A 86 -19.97 15.17 -14.45
C TYR A 86 -20.75 15.09 -15.77
N ASP A 87 -21.39 13.96 -16.05
CA ASP A 87 -22.22 13.71 -17.23
C ASP A 87 -23.69 14.08 -17.02
N HIS A 88 -24.05 14.48 -15.79
CA HIS A 88 -25.37 15.01 -15.41
C HIS A 88 -26.51 14.03 -15.70
N THR A 89 -26.26 12.73 -15.52
CA THR A 89 -27.25 11.68 -15.73
C THR A 89 -28.16 11.50 -14.52
N GLY A 90 -27.79 12.07 -13.36
CA GLY A 90 -28.47 11.89 -12.09
C GLY A 90 -28.18 10.55 -11.42
N SER A 91 -27.26 9.75 -11.96
CA SER A 91 -26.84 8.46 -11.41
C SER A 91 -25.31 8.37 -11.39
N VAL A 92 -24.75 8.05 -10.24
CA VAL A 92 -23.29 7.88 -10.08
C VAL A 92 -22.91 6.43 -10.31
N ASP A 93 -22.09 6.15 -11.32
CA ASP A 93 -21.61 4.81 -11.66
C ASP A 93 -20.13 4.57 -11.32
N SER A 94 -19.56 3.46 -11.79
CA SER A 94 -18.17 3.13 -11.55
C SER A 94 -17.19 4.09 -12.21
N GLU A 95 -17.51 4.66 -13.37
CA GLU A 95 -16.64 5.63 -14.05
C GLU A 95 -16.65 6.97 -13.31
N ASN A 96 -17.82 7.42 -12.82
CA ASN A 96 -17.88 8.61 -11.96
C ASN A 96 -17.01 8.42 -10.70
N LEU A 97 -17.08 7.24 -10.06
CA LEU A 97 -16.36 6.91 -8.83
C LEU A 97 -14.84 6.77 -9.00
N ARG A 98 -14.32 6.70 -10.23
CA ARG A 98 -12.86 6.78 -10.46
C ARG A 98 -12.28 8.13 -10.07
N ASN A 99 -13.13 9.17 -10.01
CA ASN A 99 -12.77 10.50 -9.53
C ASN A 99 -12.95 10.66 -8.00
N CYS A 100 -13.41 9.62 -7.30
CA CYS A 100 -13.43 9.61 -5.84
C CYS A 100 -12.04 9.21 -5.33
N MET A 101 -11.21 10.20 -5.02
CA MET A 101 -9.86 9.99 -4.49
C MET A 101 -9.74 10.55 -3.07
N PHE A 102 -9.03 9.81 -2.23
CA PHE A 102 -8.59 10.28 -0.93
C PHE A 102 -7.06 10.23 -0.85
N GLY A 103 -6.46 11.25 -0.24
CA GLY A 103 -5.01 11.37 -0.14
C GLY A 103 -4.58 12.50 0.79
N ASP A 104 -3.31 12.50 1.17
CA ASP A 104 -2.71 13.49 2.07
C ASP A 104 -1.57 14.28 1.41
N TYR A 105 -1.27 13.98 0.15
CA TYR A 105 -0.12 14.50 -0.58
C TYR A 105 -0.40 15.84 -1.27
N MET A 106 -1.59 16.43 -1.05
CA MET A 106 -2.01 17.68 -1.66
C MET A 106 -1.43 18.91 -0.95
N THR A 107 -1.08 18.84 0.33
CA THR A 107 -0.47 19.95 1.08
C THR A 107 1.04 20.05 0.79
N GLN A 108 1.52 21.29 0.63
CA GLN A 108 2.92 21.62 0.39
C GLN A 108 3.69 21.99 1.68
N GLU A 109 2.98 22.38 2.74
CA GLU A 109 3.56 23.02 3.92
C GLU A 109 4.15 22.05 4.95
N GLU A 110 3.92 20.75 4.80
CA GLU A 110 4.34 19.73 5.75
C GLU A 110 5.30 18.75 5.09
N GLU A 111 6.50 18.59 5.67
CA GLU A 111 7.52 17.68 5.17
C GLU A 111 6.94 16.26 4.99
N ALA A 112 7.36 15.58 3.93
CA ALA A 112 7.05 14.17 3.71
C ALA A 112 7.85 13.35 4.72
N ASP A 113 7.42 13.33 5.98
CA ASP A 113 8.01 12.38 6.92
C ASP A 113 7.41 10.99 6.68
N ALA A 114 8.24 9.96 6.88
CA ALA A 114 7.86 8.56 6.70
C ALA A 114 6.72 8.10 7.65
N GLN A 115 6.35 8.94 8.63
CA GLN A 115 5.28 8.73 9.59
C GLN A 115 4.01 9.53 9.22
N GLY A 116 4.00 10.19 8.06
CA GLY A 116 2.86 10.95 7.54
C GLY A 116 2.64 12.32 8.17
N GLY A 117 3.52 12.80 9.04
CA GLY A 117 3.45 14.13 9.66
C GLY A 117 2.06 14.50 10.18
N ASP A 118 1.72 15.79 10.09
CA ASP A 118 0.37 16.24 10.40
C ASP A 118 -0.61 16.09 9.21
N ARG A 119 -0.12 15.57 8.06
CA ARG A 119 -0.84 15.55 6.78
C ARG A 119 -2.17 14.85 6.94
N LEU A 120 -3.21 15.49 6.42
CA LEU A 120 -4.59 15.03 6.57
C LEU A 120 -4.97 14.20 5.35
N TYR A 121 -5.43 12.97 5.60
CA TYR A 121 -5.97 12.08 4.58
C TYR A 121 -7.45 12.42 4.37
N ASP A 122 -7.75 13.16 3.30
CA ASP A 122 -9.08 13.71 3.03
C ASP A 122 -9.48 13.53 1.56
N GLU A 123 -10.77 13.80 1.27
CA GLU A 123 -11.30 13.73 -0.09
C GLU A 123 -10.69 14.81 -0.99
N ILE A 124 -10.19 14.41 -2.16
CA ILE A 124 -9.65 15.32 -3.16
C ILE A 124 -10.72 15.57 -4.23
N LEU A 125 -11.12 16.83 -4.39
CA LEU A 125 -12.26 17.20 -5.26
C LEU A 125 -11.87 17.58 -6.69
N ASP A 126 -10.62 18.00 -6.94
CA ASP A 126 -10.15 18.42 -8.26
C ASP A 126 -9.07 17.48 -8.80
N MET A 127 -9.46 16.60 -9.71
CA MET A 127 -8.56 15.61 -10.33
C MET A 127 -7.45 16.25 -11.18
N LYS A 128 -7.63 17.47 -11.70
CA LYS A 128 -6.55 18.17 -12.42
C LYS A 128 -5.45 18.59 -11.45
N THR A 129 -5.81 19.01 -10.25
CA THR A 129 -4.83 19.35 -9.21
C THR A 129 -4.05 18.12 -8.76
N VAL A 130 -4.68 16.94 -8.69
CA VAL A 130 -3.99 15.68 -8.38
C VAL A 130 -2.92 15.40 -9.42
N VAL A 131 -3.26 15.43 -10.71
CA VAL A 131 -2.32 15.17 -11.80
C VAL A 131 -1.13 16.14 -11.72
N HIS A 132 -1.42 17.45 -11.60
CA HIS A 132 -0.37 18.46 -11.47
C HIS A 132 0.52 18.22 -10.26
N ARG A 133 -0.07 17.88 -9.11
CA ARG A 133 0.68 17.62 -7.87
C ARG A 133 1.61 16.42 -8.01
N LEU A 134 1.18 15.36 -8.68
CA LEU A 134 2.02 14.19 -8.95
C LEU A 134 3.14 14.48 -9.97
N GLU A 135 2.91 15.38 -10.92
CA GLU A 135 3.96 15.87 -11.83
C GLU A 135 5.03 16.64 -11.05
N GLU A 136 4.65 17.49 -10.09
CA GLU A 136 5.61 18.16 -9.19
C GLU A 136 6.47 17.15 -8.43
N TYR A 137 5.85 16.15 -7.78
CA TYR A 137 6.60 15.10 -7.08
C TYR A 137 7.52 14.29 -8.02
N LEU A 138 7.12 14.07 -9.27
CA LEU A 138 7.96 13.40 -10.25
C LEU A 138 9.18 14.26 -10.62
N VAL A 139 9.01 15.57 -10.75
CA VAL A 139 10.12 16.51 -10.96
C VAL A 139 11.08 16.47 -9.79
N ASP A 140 10.57 16.53 -8.55
CA ASP A 140 11.40 16.47 -7.34
C ASP A 140 12.15 15.14 -7.24
N TYR A 141 11.46 14.01 -7.45
CA TYR A 141 12.08 12.69 -7.50
C TYR A 141 13.21 12.66 -8.53
N ASN A 142 12.97 13.16 -9.74
CA ASN A 142 13.97 13.18 -10.82
C ASN A 142 15.15 14.09 -10.51
N GLY A 143 14.94 15.18 -9.77
CA GLY A 143 16.00 16.07 -9.30
C GLY A 143 16.90 15.45 -8.23
N MET A 144 16.36 14.55 -7.40
CA MET A 144 17.09 13.89 -6.32
C MET A 144 17.66 12.51 -6.71
N SER A 145 17.07 11.86 -7.72
CA SER A 145 17.39 10.48 -8.09
C SER A 145 18.55 10.38 -9.08
N LYS A 146 19.40 9.37 -8.90
CA LYS A 146 20.41 8.97 -9.90
C LYS A 146 19.82 8.19 -11.08
N SER A 147 18.54 7.84 -11.01
CA SER A 147 17.82 7.07 -12.02
C SER A 147 16.45 7.71 -12.25
N PRO A 148 16.40 8.84 -12.98
CA PRO A 148 15.17 9.56 -13.24
C PRO A 148 14.17 8.69 -14.03
N MET A 149 12.88 8.89 -13.76
CA MET A 149 11.78 8.22 -14.41
C MET A 149 11.12 9.15 -15.43
N ASN A 150 10.99 8.68 -16.66
CA ASN A 150 10.21 9.35 -17.70
C ASN A 150 8.77 8.83 -17.67
N LEU A 151 7.97 9.35 -16.74
CA LEU A 151 6.55 9.00 -16.58
C LEU A 151 5.67 10.12 -17.10
N ALA A 152 4.66 9.76 -17.89
CA ALA A 152 3.54 10.66 -18.16
C ALA A 152 2.51 10.46 -17.05
N ILE A 153 2.19 11.53 -16.31
CA ILE A 153 1.14 11.50 -15.31
C ILE A 153 -0.18 11.88 -15.99
N PHE A 154 -1.13 10.95 -15.95
CA PHE A 154 -2.51 11.14 -16.37
C PHE A 154 -3.41 10.54 -15.31
N LEU A 155 -4.72 10.79 -15.38
CA LEU A 155 -5.65 10.45 -14.30
C LEU A 155 -5.57 8.98 -13.86
N TYR A 156 -5.45 8.05 -14.80
CA TYR A 156 -5.33 6.62 -14.46
C TYR A 156 -3.99 6.27 -13.77
N ALA A 157 -2.89 6.94 -14.14
CA ALA A 157 -1.63 6.81 -13.39
C ALA A 157 -1.78 7.40 -11.98
N ALA A 158 -2.48 8.53 -11.86
CA ALA A 158 -2.77 9.16 -10.58
C ALA A 158 -3.64 8.27 -9.67
N GLU A 159 -4.68 7.63 -10.20
CA GLU A 159 -5.50 6.64 -9.49
C GLU A 159 -4.62 5.56 -8.85
N HIS A 160 -3.68 4.99 -9.60
CA HIS A 160 -2.80 3.93 -9.09
C HIS A 160 -1.80 4.43 -8.06
N VAL A 161 -1.20 5.62 -8.26
CA VAL A 161 -0.33 6.23 -7.25
C VAL A 161 -1.10 6.47 -5.95
N SER A 162 -2.33 6.98 -6.03
CA SER A 162 -3.21 7.17 -4.86
C SER A 162 -3.49 5.87 -4.12
N ARG A 163 -3.78 4.78 -4.84
CA ARG A 163 -3.98 3.44 -4.26
C ARG A 163 -2.72 2.95 -3.54
N ILE A 164 -1.55 3.14 -4.15
CA ILE A 164 -0.27 2.75 -3.54
C ILE A 164 0.00 3.58 -2.28
N CYS A 165 -0.15 4.91 -2.32
CA CYS A 165 -0.02 5.77 -1.14
C CYS A 165 -0.97 5.37 -0.01
N ARG A 166 -2.24 5.05 -0.34
CA ARG A 166 -3.22 4.54 0.63
C ARG A 166 -2.76 3.25 1.30
N VAL A 167 -2.14 2.32 0.55
CA VAL A 167 -1.58 1.09 1.13
C VAL A 167 -0.37 1.39 2.00
N LEU A 168 0.57 2.23 1.54
CA LEU A 168 1.78 2.57 2.29
C LEU A 168 1.49 3.30 3.62
N LYS A 169 0.35 3.98 3.73
CA LYS A 169 -0.08 4.60 4.99
C LYS A 169 -0.55 3.63 6.06
N GLN A 170 -0.90 2.39 5.70
CA GLN A 170 -1.40 1.41 6.64
C GLN A 170 -0.24 0.58 7.18
N PRO A 171 0.04 0.61 8.50
CA PRO A 171 1.12 -0.18 9.09
C PRO A 171 0.96 -1.66 8.74
N GLY A 172 2.01 -2.27 8.20
CA GLY A 172 2.00 -3.67 7.78
C GLY A 172 1.08 -4.04 6.63
N ALA A 173 0.64 -3.06 5.86
CA ALA A 173 -0.02 -3.32 4.59
C ALA A 173 1.01 -3.51 3.46
N HIS A 174 0.73 -4.48 2.62
CA HIS A 174 1.51 -4.84 1.45
C HIS A 174 0.64 -4.76 0.19
N MET A 175 1.25 -4.70 -0.98
CA MET A 175 0.53 -4.58 -2.25
C MET A 175 0.99 -5.61 -3.26
N LEU A 176 0.04 -6.23 -3.96
CA LEU A 176 0.26 -7.03 -5.16
C LEU A 176 -0.31 -6.24 -6.33
N ASN A 177 0.56 -5.51 -7.01
CA ASN A 177 0.25 -4.68 -8.15
C ASN A 177 0.34 -5.51 -9.43
N VAL A 178 -0.81 -5.90 -9.96
CA VAL A 178 -0.93 -6.79 -11.11
C VAL A 178 -1.01 -5.95 -12.38
N GLY A 179 -0.13 -6.24 -13.34
CA GLY A 179 -0.09 -5.50 -14.58
C GLY A 179 0.82 -6.12 -15.62
N VAL A 180 0.47 -5.97 -16.89
CA VAL A 180 1.33 -6.40 -17.99
C VAL A 180 2.62 -5.56 -18.02
N GLY A 181 3.70 -6.12 -18.56
CA GLY A 181 4.96 -5.40 -18.72
C GLY A 181 4.77 -4.08 -19.46
N GLY A 182 5.40 -3.01 -18.96
CA GLY A 182 5.27 -1.66 -19.53
C GLY A 182 4.09 -0.83 -18.99
N SER A 183 3.20 -1.40 -18.18
CA SER A 183 2.08 -0.67 -17.53
C SER A 183 2.50 0.37 -16.48
N GLY A 184 3.80 0.44 -16.14
CA GLY A 184 4.34 1.45 -15.24
C GLY A 184 4.26 1.12 -13.75
N ARG A 185 3.71 -0.03 -13.34
CA ARG A 185 3.51 -0.41 -11.91
C ARG A 185 4.72 -0.17 -11.01
N GLN A 186 5.91 -0.60 -11.45
CA GLN A 186 7.15 -0.38 -10.69
C GLN A 186 7.48 1.10 -10.52
N SER A 187 7.38 1.88 -11.59
CA SER A 187 7.73 3.30 -11.57
C SER A 187 6.72 4.13 -10.76
N LEU A 188 5.43 3.81 -10.86
CA LEU A 188 4.39 4.40 -10.00
C LEU A 188 4.61 4.05 -8.52
N SER A 189 5.06 2.83 -8.23
CA SER A 189 5.39 2.41 -6.85
C SER A 189 6.59 3.17 -6.27
N ARG A 190 7.63 3.42 -7.08
CA ARG A 190 8.77 4.26 -6.65
C ARG A 190 8.34 5.70 -6.39
N LEU A 191 7.49 6.26 -7.25
CA LEU A 191 6.96 7.61 -7.06
C LEU A 191 6.13 7.70 -5.77
N ALA A 192 5.22 6.75 -5.54
CA ALA A 192 4.41 6.70 -4.33
C ALA A 192 5.26 6.56 -3.06
N ALA A 193 6.29 5.69 -3.07
CA ALA A 193 7.22 5.56 -1.95
C ALA A 193 7.96 6.88 -1.66
N PHE A 194 8.40 7.58 -2.71
CA PHE A 194 9.03 8.90 -2.59
C PHE A 194 8.09 9.95 -1.99
N MET A 195 6.83 10.00 -2.45
CA MET A 195 5.82 10.91 -1.89
C MET A 195 5.56 10.65 -0.40
N MET A 196 5.71 9.40 0.03
CA MET A 196 5.57 8.98 1.42
C MET A 196 6.87 9.09 2.23
N GLY A 197 7.94 9.66 1.67
CA GLY A 197 9.22 9.79 2.36
C GLY A 197 9.87 8.45 2.72
N MET A 198 9.47 7.36 2.07
CA MET A 198 9.95 6.01 2.34
C MET A 198 11.08 5.65 1.39
N GLU A 199 12.17 5.09 1.93
CA GLU A 199 13.23 4.55 1.08
C GLU A 199 12.69 3.34 0.30
N CYS A 200 12.74 3.42 -1.03
CA CYS A 200 12.31 2.36 -1.92
C CYS A 200 13.51 1.52 -2.35
N PHE A 201 13.56 0.29 -1.88
CA PHE A 201 14.58 -0.68 -2.22
C PHE A 201 14.11 -1.61 -3.33
N GLN A 202 15.03 -1.93 -4.23
CA GLN A 202 14.83 -2.94 -5.25
C GLN A 202 16.15 -3.66 -5.52
N ILE A 203 16.10 -5.00 -5.58
CA ILE A 203 17.28 -5.81 -5.85
C ILE A 203 17.77 -5.63 -7.29
N ALA A 204 19.08 -5.72 -7.51
CA ALA A 204 19.68 -5.67 -8.83
C ALA A 204 20.12 -7.08 -9.25
N ILE A 205 19.28 -7.78 -10.02
CA ILE A 205 19.62 -9.12 -10.51
C ILE A 205 20.77 -9.03 -11.50
N SER A 206 21.79 -9.85 -11.25
CA SER A 206 22.93 -10.07 -12.14
C SER A 206 23.20 -11.57 -12.29
N LYS A 207 24.11 -11.95 -13.19
CA LYS A 207 24.48 -13.37 -13.36
C LYS A 207 25.04 -13.96 -12.06
N SER A 208 25.76 -13.17 -11.27
CA SER A 208 26.35 -13.56 -10.00
C SER A 208 25.44 -13.41 -8.79
N TYR A 209 24.21 -12.90 -8.96
CA TYR A 209 23.26 -12.77 -7.86
C TYR A 209 22.73 -14.15 -7.45
N THR A 210 23.02 -14.60 -6.22
CA THR A 210 22.66 -15.91 -5.69
C THR A 210 21.77 -15.77 -4.45
N ASN A 211 21.43 -16.90 -3.81
CA ASN A 211 20.77 -16.88 -2.50
C ASN A 211 21.57 -16.13 -1.42
N VAL A 212 22.89 -16.00 -1.54
CA VAL A 212 23.70 -15.26 -0.55
C VAL A 212 23.36 -13.78 -0.60
N GLU A 213 23.43 -13.15 -1.79
CA GLU A 213 23.10 -11.74 -1.97
C GLU A 213 21.63 -11.48 -1.62
N TRP A 214 20.73 -12.39 -1.99
CA TRP A 214 19.31 -12.31 -1.62
C TRP A 214 19.09 -12.25 -0.10
N LYS A 215 19.72 -13.13 0.67
CA LYS A 215 19.57 -13.12 2.14
C LYS A 215 20.19 -11.85 2.74
N GLU A 216 21.30 -11.36 2.21
CA GLU A 216 21.90 -10.09 2.67
C GLU A 216 21.01 -8.88 2.38
N ASP A 217 20.40 -8.81 1.20
CA ASP A 217 19.41 -7.79 0.85
C ASP A 217 18.21 -7.83 1.82
N LEU A 218 17.63 -9.01 2.07
CA LEU A 218 16.53 -9.15 3.02
C LEU A 218 16.92 -8.75 4.44
N LYS A 219 18.12 -9.12 4.91
CA LYS A 219 18.63 -8.70 6.21
C LYS A 219 18.71 -7.18 6.31
N LYS A 220 19.22 -6.51 5.26
CA LYS A 220 19.30 -5.05 5.20
C LYS A 220 17.92 -4.42 5.36
N TYR A 221 16.92 -4.89 4.63
CA TYR A 221 15.56 -4.34 4.68
C TYR A 221 14.87 -4.62 6.02
N CYS A 222 15.06 -5.81 6.59
CA CYS A 222 14.53 -6.14 7.92
C CYS A 222 15.20 -5.31 9.01
N ARG A 223 16.52 -5.03 8.94
CA ARG A 223 17.20 -4.14 9.90
C ARG A 223 16.66 -2.72 9.81
N GLU A 224 16.49 -2.22 8.60
CA GLU A 224 15.97 -0.88 8.34
C GLU A 224 14.56 -0.68 8.94
N ALA A 225 13.65 -1.61 8.65
CA ALA A 225 12.29 -1.57 9.17
C ALA A 225 12.22 -1.89 10.68
N GLY A 226 12.87 -2.98 11.10
CA GLY A 226 12.71 -3.56 12.44
C GLY A 226 13.63 -2.96 13.50
N ALA A 227 14.90 -2.75 13.18
CA ALA A 227 15.90 -2.30 14.15
C ALA A 227 16.05 -0.77 14.18
N SER A 228 16.06 -0.13 13.01
CA SER A 228 16.07 1.34 12.90
C SER A 228 14.67 1.93 13.09
N GLY A 229 13.62 1.13 12.93
CA GLY A 229 12.23 1.60 13.07
C GLY A 229 11.78 2.56 11.97
N ARG A 230 12.44 2.53 10.80
CA ARG A 230 12.16 3.45 9.69
C ARG A 230 11.26 2.77 8.66
N PRO A 231 10.11 3.37 8.31
CA PRO A 231 9.26 2.86 7.24
C PRO A 231 9.99 2.82 5.90
N CYS A 232 9.89 1.68 5.21
CA CYS A 232 10.54 1.47 3.92
C CYS A 232 9.74 0.54 3.01
N VAL A 233 10.04 0.61 1.72
CA VAL A 233 9.37 -0.17 0.68
C VAL A 233 10.35 -1.15 0.06
N PHE A 234 10.02 -2.44 0.07
CA PHE A 234 10.65 -3.44 -0.76
C PHE A 234 9.83 -3.65 -2.04
N LEU A 235 10.35 -3.17 -3.17
CA LEU A 235 9.76 -3.34 -4.49
C LEU A 235 10.36 -4.56 -5.19
N PHE A 236 9.50 -5.50 -5.59
CA PHE A 236 9.92 -6.75 -6.21
C PHE A 236 9.04 -7.12 -7.40
N SER A 237 9.65 -7.39 -8.55
CA SER A 237 8.98 -7.80 -9.78
C SER A 237 9.16 -9.29 -10.04
N ASP A 238 8.20 -9.89 -10.74
CA ASP A 238 8.30 -11.26 -11.25
C ASP A 238 9.56 -11.50 -12.13
N SER A 239 10.00 -10.49 -12.89
CA SER A 239 11.23 -10.55 -13.69
C SER A 239 12.51 -10.68 -12.84
N GLN A 240 12.42 -10.45 -11.53
CA GLN A 240 13.53 -10.56 -10.59
C GLN A 240 13.55 -11.92 -9.86
N ILE A 241 12.55 -12.78 -10.12
CA ILE A 241 12.50 -14.13 -9.55
C ILE A 241 13.50 -15.01 -10.31
N LYS A 242 14.67 -15.25 -9.68
CA LYS A 242 15.67 -16.21 -10.18
C LYS A 242 15.42 -17.62 -9.64
N GLU A 243 14.93 -17.72 -8.41
CA GLU A 243 14.63 -18.97 -7.71
C GLU A 243 13.31 -18.83 -6.96
N GLU A 244 12.50 -19.89 -6.90
CA GLU A 244 11.20 -19.85 -6.20
C GLU A 244 11.34 -19.68 -4.67
N SER A 245 12.52 -19.98 -4.12
CA SER A 245 12.87 -19.69 -2.72
C SER A 245 12.73 -18.20 -2.36
N TYR A 246 12.89 -17.30 -3.34
CA TYR A 246 12.70 -15.86 -3.11
C TYR A 246 11.24 -15.55 -2.80
N VAL A 247 10.32 -16.21 -3.50
CA VAL A 247 8.88 -16.03 -3.29
C VAL A 247 8.45 -16.68 -1.98
N GLU A 248 9.06 -17.80 -1.59
CA GLU A 248 8.86 -18.42 -0.27
C GLU A 248 9.28 -17.49 0.88
N ASP A 249 10.45 -16.86 0.77
CA ASP A 249 10.93 -15.90 1.75
C ASP A 249 10.02 -14.66 1.83
N ILE A 250 9.58 -14.13 0.69
CA ILE A 250 8.58 -13.04 0.64
C ILE A 250 7.27 -13.48 1.31
N ASN A 251 6.80 -14.70 1.02
CA ASN A 251 5.58 -15.24 1.61
C ASN A 251 5.67 -15.33 3.14
N ASN A 252 6.85 -15.66 3.69
CA ASN A 252 7.12 -15.63 5.12
C ASN A 252 7.08 -14.19 5.68
N LEU A 253 7.76 -13.24 5.03
CA LEU A 253 7.71 -11.82 5.44
C LEU A 253 6.28 -11.27 5.45
N LEU A 254 5.50 -11.55 4.41
CA LEU A 254 4.10 -11.13 4.32
C LEU A 254 3.22 -11.71 5.43
N ASN A 255 3.51 -12.93 5.91
CA ASN A 255 2.68 -13.62 6.88
C ASN A 255 3.09 -13.37 8.33
N SER A 256 4.38 -13.50 8.64
CA SER A 256 4.93 -13.42 10.00
C SER A 256 5.81 -12.21 10.25
N GLY A 257 6.23 -11.48 9.21
CA GLY A 257 7.18 -10.38 9.33
C GLY A 257 8.64 -10.82 9.50
N GLU A 258 8.93 -12.10 9.33
CA GLU A 258 10.30 -12.62 9.40
C GLU A 258 10.53 -13.78 8.42
N VAL A 259 11.78 -13.93 7.98
CA VAL A 259 12.24 -15.14 7.29
C VAL A 259 12.96 -16.04 8.29
N PRO A 260 12.54 -17.31 8.43
CA PRO A 260 13.19 -18.26 9.33
C PRO A 260 14.69 -18.38 9.03
N ASN A 261 15.51 -18.38 10.10
CA ASN A 261 16.96 -18.54 10.04
C ASN A 261 17.69 -17.50 9.14
N LEU A 262 17.08 -16.33 8.91
CA LEU A 262 17.69 -15.26 8.13
C LEU A 262 18.95 -14.68 8.81
N PHE A 263 18.86 -14.42 10.12
CA PHE A 263 19.96 -13.85 10.91
C PHE A 263 20.70 -14.94 11.70
N PRO A 264 22.02 -15.09 11.48
CA PRO A 264 22.92 -15.83 12.37
C PRO A 264 22.89 -15.32 13.81
N TYR A 265 23.35 -16.14 14.76
CA TYR A 265 23.26 -15.84 16.20
C TYR A 265 24.00 -14.55 16.59
N ASP A 266 25.19 -14.32 16.03
CA ASP A 266 26.00 -13.13 16.23
C ASP A 266 25.33 -11.87 15.66
N GLU A 267 24.74 -11.97 14.47
CA GLU A 267 23.98 -10.87 13.87
C GLU A 267 22.70 -10.55 14.65
N ARG A 268 22.02 -11.56 15.21
CA ARG A 268 20.83 -11.36 16.06
C ARG A 268 21.17 -10.55 17.31
N ALA A 269 22.32 -10.80 17.94
CA ALA A 269 22.74 -10.05 19.11
C ALA A 269 22.88 -8.55 18.81
N ALA A 270 23.47 -8.20 17.66
CA ALA A 270 23.59 -6.82 17.21
C ALA A 270 22.23 -6.17 16.91
N VAL A 271 21.32 -6.90 16.27
CA VAL A 271 19.95 -6.42 15.98
C VAL A 271 19.17 -6.18 17.27
N MET A 272 19.25 -7.08 18.25
CA MET A 272 18.58 -6.93 19.53
C MET A 272 19.08 -5.74 20.33
N GLU A 273 20.38 -5.40 20.24
CA GLU A 273 20.90 -4.20 20.89
C GLU A 273 20.33 -2.92 20.28
N GLN A 274 20.23 -2.83 18.95
CA GLN A 274 19.58 -1.71 18.27
C GLN A 274 18.10 -1.61 18.65
N CYS A 275 17.40 -2.74 18.71
CA CYS A 275 16.01 -2.81 19.15
C CYS A 275 15.84 -2.34 20.60
N ARG A 276 16.79 -2.65 21.48
CA ARG A 276 16.77 -2.17 22.88
C ARG A 276 16.90 -0.66 22.95
N VAL A 277 17.77 -0.06 22.12
CA VAL A 277 17.91 1.40 22.02
C VAL A 277 16.61 2.03 21.51
N LEU A 278 16.03 1.49 20.44
CA LEU A 278 14.76 1.97 19.87
C LEU A 278 13.58 1.80 20.86
N ALA A 279 13.51 0.69 21.59
CA ALA A 279 12.47 0.45 22.58
C ALA A 279 12.53 1.50 23.71
N LYS A 280 13.73 1.86 24.17
CA LYS A 280 13.92 2.91 25.18
C LYS A 280 13.44 4.28 24.71
N THR A 281 13.62 4.66 23.44
CA THR A 281 13.09 5.93 22.92
C THR A 281 11.56 5.95 22.87
N GLN A 282 10.93 4.78 22.86
CA GLN A 282 9.47 4.59 22.95
C GLN A 282 8.98 4.31 24.38
N ASN A 283 9.83 4.52 25.40
CA ASN A 283 9.54 4.24 26.81
C ASN A 283 9.17 2.77 27.11
N LEU A 284 9.67 1.84 26.30
CA LEU A 284 9.54 0.40 26.51
C LEU A 284 10.83 -0.17 27.09
N ASN A 285 10.74 -0.82 28.24
CA ASN A 285 11.86 -1.49 28.88
C ASN A 285 11.85 -2.99 28.54
N LEU A 286 12.51 -3.34 27.43
CA LEU A 286 12.65 -4.73 26.98
C LEU A 286 14.04 -5.26 27.37
N GLU A 287 14.08 -6.35 28.14
CA GLU A 287 15.34 -6.86 28.71
C GLU A 287 15.73 -8.21 28.10
N THR A 288 14.76 -9.09 27.90
CA THR A 288 15.04 -10.47 27.47
C THR A 288 15.29 -10.54 25.95
N PRO A 289 16.12 -11.50 25.48
CA PRO A 289 16.30 -11.74 24.05
C PRO A 289 15.00 -12.02 23.30
N THR A 290 14.06 -12.72 23.94
CA THR A 290 12.76 -13.06 23.34
C THR A 290 11.89 -11.82 23.13
N GLU A 291 11.80 -10.94 24.12
CA GLU A 291 11.05 -9.67 24.00
C GLU A 291 11.64 -8.78 22.90
N LEU A 292 12.96 -8.66 22.85
CA LEU A 292 13.65 -7.85 21.85
C LEU A 292 13.46 -8.39 20.44
N TRP A 293 13.51 -9.72 20.27
CA TRP A 293 13.27 -10.33 18.97
C TRP A 293 11.79 -10.19 18.53
N GLN A 294 10.84 -10.33 19.45
CA GLN A 294 9.43 -10.08 19.17
C GLN A 294 9.17 -8.62 18.79
N PHE A 295 9.81 -7.68 19.48
CA PHE A 295 9.76 -6.26 19.13
C PHE A 295 10.33 -5.98 17.75
N PHE A 296 11.47 -6.60 17.41
CA PHE A 296 12.04 -6.53 16.06
C PHE A 296 11.04 -7.00 14.99
N ILE A 297 10.43 -8.18 15.18
CA ILE A 297 9.43 -8.72 14.24
C ILE A 297 8.23 -7.78 14.14
N GLN A 298 7.75 -7.26 15.27
CA GLN A 298 6.64 -6.30 15.27
C GLN A 298 6.99 -5.04 14.47
N LYS A 299 8.18 -4.47 14.67
CA LYS A 299 8.64 -3.30 13.91
C LYS A 299 8.86 -3.60 12.43
N CYS A 300 9.37 -4.79 12.08
CA CYS A 300 9.39 -5.24 10.69
C CYS A 300 7.97 -5.24 10.09
N ARG A 301 6.98 -5.79 10.81
CA ARG A 301 5.59 -5.80 10.34
C ARG A 301 5.03 -4.40 10.20
N GLU A 302 5.31 -3.49 11.12
CA GLU A 302 4.77 -2.12 11.05
C GLU A 302 5.39 -1.30 9.92
N ASN A 303 6.70 -1.45 9.68
CA ASN A 303 7.48 -0.52 8.86
C ASN A 303 7.93 -1.06 7.49
N LEU A 304 7.94 -2.39 7.29
CA LEU A 304 8.33 -2.97 6.01
C LEU A 304 7.10 -3.15 5.12
N HIS A 305 6.96 -2.29 4.11
CA HIS A 305 5.96 -2.45 3.06
C HIS A 305 6.55 -3.25 1.91
N ILE A 306 5.79 -4.20 1.36
CA ILE A 306 6.24 -5.03 0.24
C ILE A 306 5.29 -4.74 -0.91
N ILE A 307 5.85 -4.29 -2.04
CA ILE A 307 5.10 -4.07 -3.27
C ILE A 307 5.58 -5.07 -4.31
N LEU A 308 4.68 -5.94 -4.74
CA LEU A 308 4.92 -6.95 -5.74
C LEU A 308 4.36 -6.49 -7.08
N CYS A 309 5.19 -6.36 -8.11
CA CYS A 309 4.75 -6.01 -9.47
C CYS A 309 4.77 -7.26 -10.36
N PHE A 310 3.65 -7.99 -10.43
CA PHE A 310 3.58 -9.27 -11.14
C PHE A 310 2.72 -9.16 -12.40
N SER A 311 3.17 -9.81 -13.46
CA SER A 311 2.39 -9.97 -14.68
C SER A 311 1.36 -11.09 -14.51
N PRO A 312 0.09 -10.88 -14.89
CA PRO A 312 -0.92 -11.94 -14.91
C PRO A 312 -0.76 -12.88 -16.11
N ILE A 313 0.17 -12.58 -17.03
CA ILE A 313 0.39 -13.35 -18.26
C ILE A 313 1.10 -14.66 -17.93
N GLY A 314 0.56 -15.77 -18.44
CA GLY A 314 1.11 -17.11 -18.28
C GLY A 314 0.59 -17.83 -17.03
N GLU A 315 1.05 -19.07 -16.83
CA GLU A 315 0.56 -19.95 -15.77
C GLU A 315 1.29 -19.71 -14.44
N ALA A 316 2.56 -19.28 -14.48
CA ALA A 316 3.41 -19.07 -13.31
C ALA A 316 2.78 -18.15 -12.26
N PHE A 317 2.09 -17.08 -12.68
CA PHE A 317 1.36 -16.21 -11.76
C PHE A 317 0.32 -16.99 -10.94
N ARG A 318 -0.53 -17.79 -11.61
CA ARG A 318 -1.59 -18.56 -10.94
C ARG A 318 -1.04 -19.67 -10.07
N GLU A 319 0.06 -20.30 -10.49
CA GLU A 319 0.76 -21.32 -9.69
C GLU A 319 1.33 -20.74 -8.41
N ARG A 320 2.01 -19.59 -8.48
CA ARG A 320 2.55 -18.90 -7.30
C ARG A 320 1.46 -18.47 -6.34
N LEU A 321 0.32 -17.94 -6.82
CA LEU A 321 -0.79 -17.61 -5.92
C LEU A 321 -1.36 -18.82 -5.18
N ARG A 322 -1.27 -20.03 -5.76
CA ARG A 322 -1.70 -21.27 -5.09
C ARG A 322 -0.65 -21.78 -4.11
N GLN A 323 0.63 -21.70 -4.48
CA GLN A 323 1.75 -22.16 -3.65
C GLN A 323 2.01 -21.23 -2.45
N PHE A 324 1.85 -19.92 -2.66
CA PHE A 324 2.16 -18.85 -1.72
C PHE A 324 0.92 -18.01 -1.42
N PRO A 325 0.00 -18.50 -0.57
CA PRO A 325 -1.28 -17.86 -0.32
C PRO A 325 -1.16 -16.48 0.35
N SER A 326 -0.03 -16.16 1.00
CA SER A 326 0.19 -14.83 1.59
C SER A 326 0.23 -13.72 0.55
N LEU A 327 0.58 -14.03 -0.71
CA LEU A 327 0.53 -13.08 -1.82
C LEU A 327 -0.88 -12.53 -2.05
N VAL A 328 -1.92 -13.33 -1.77
CA VAL A 328 -3.33 -12.92 -1.87
C VAL A 328 -3.86 -12.46 -0.53
N ASN A 329 -3.58 -13.19 0.55
CA ASN A 329 -4.20 -12.95 1.85
C ASN A 329 -3.63 -11.72 2.57
N CYS A 330 -2.36 -11.39 2.34
CA CYS A 330 -1.66 -10.33 3.06
C CYS A 330 -1.50 -9.05 2.24
N CYS A 331 -1.71 -9.09 0.92
CA CYS A 331 -1.61 -7.93 0.05
C CYS A 331 -2.98 -7.37 -0.35
N THR A 332 -3.06 -6.05 -0.49
CA THR A 332 -4.09 -5.41 -1.33
C THR A 332 -3.74 -5.67 -2.79
N ILE A 333 -4.73 -6.05 -3.61
CA ILE A 333 -4.54 -6.39 -5.03
C ILE A 333 -5.12 -5.26 -5.88
N ASP A 334 -4.33 -4.75 -6.81
CA ASP A 334 -4.68 -3.70 -7.78
C ASP A 334 -4.27 -4.06 -9.21
#